data_AF-A0A417HJJ3-F1
#
_entry.id   AF-A0A417HJJ3-F1
#
_cell.length_a   1.000
_cell.length_b   1.000
_cell.length_c   1.000
_cell.angle_alpha   90.00
_cell.angle_beta   90.00
_cell.angle_gamma   90.00
#
_symmetry.space_group_name_H-M   'P 1'
#
loop_
_entity.id
_entity.type
_entity.pdbx_description
1 polymer ?
#
loop_
_entity_poly.entity_id
_entity_poly.type
_entity_poly.pdbx_seq_one_letter_code
_entity_poly.pdbx_strand_id
1 'polypeptide(L)'
;MTYIYYIFRSVAVSLISVLELMMLVRAVMSWFPQTQGGRLHQALVFFTEPIIMPFRALLSRIPALRGFPLDISFLLAYMVLIMLENML
;
A
#
# COMPACT_ATOMS: atom_id res chain seq x y z
N MET A 1 -32.08 -1.93 -4.57
CA MET A 1 -30.87 -2.00 -5.42
C MET A 1 -29.86 -0.91 -5.05
N THR A 2 -30.26 0.36 -4.90
CA THR A 2 -29.33 1.47 -4.58
C THR A 2 -28.65 1.37 -3.20
N TYR A 3 -29.37 0.96 -2.15
CA TYR A 3 -28.79 0.81 -0.80
C TYR A 3 -27.65 -0.21 -0.73
N ILE A 4 -27.85 -1.36 -1.39
CA ILE A 4 -26.85 -2.42 -1.45
C ILE A 4 -25.58 -1.90 -2.14
N TYR A 5 -25.73 -1.19 -3.26
CA TYR A 5 -24.61 -0.54 -3.94
C TYR A 5 -23.84 0.43 -3.03
N TYR A 6 -24.52 1.31 -2.28
CA TYR A 6 -23.85 2.23 -1.36
C TYR A 6 -23.10 1.53 -0.23
N ILE A 7 -23.66 0.44 0.31
CA ILE A 7 -22.98 -0.35 1.34
C ILE A 7 -21.70 -0.96 0.76
N PHE A 8 -21.77 -1.60 -0.40
CA PHE A 8 -20.59 -2.17 -1.05
C PHE A 8 -19.53 -1.12 -1.37
N ARG A 9 -19.94 0.03 -1.92
CA ARG A 9 -19.02 1.16 -2.17
C ARG A 9 -18.36 1.63 -0.88
N SER A 10 -19.14 1.86 0.17
CA SER A 10 -18.62 2.33 1.46
C SER A 10 -17.63 1.35 2.08
N VAL A 11 -17.91 0.05 2.00
CA VAL A 11 -17.00 -0.99 2.51
C VAL A 11 -15.71 -1.02 1.68
N ALA A 12 -15.81 -0.96 0.35
CA ALA A 12 -14.64 -0.96 -0.53
C ALA A 12 -13.74 0.26 -0.26
N VAL A 13 -14.32 1.46 -0.21
CA VAL A 13 -13.59 2.69 0.14
C VAL A 13 -12.93 2.56 1.51
N SER A 14 -13.66 2.14 2.53
CA SER A 14 -13.11 2.00 3.89
C SER A 14 -11.93 1.01 3.96
N LEU A 15 -12.00 -0.09 3.20
CA LEU A 15 -10.90 -1.06 3.14
C LEU A 15 -9.66 -0.45 2.47
N ILE A 16 -9.84 0.34 1.42
CA ILE A 16 -8.74 1.06 0.76
C ILE A 16 -8.14 2.09 1.71
N SER A 17 -8.94 2.91 2.38
CA SER A 17 -8.43 3.91 3.33
C SER A 17 -7.62 3.27 4.46
N VAL A 18 -8.04 2.09 4.94
CA VAL A 18 -7.29 1.34 5.97
C VAL A 18 -5.96 0.85 5.41
N LEU A 19 -5.92 0.32 4.19
CA LEU A 19 -4.67 -0.11 3.55
C LEU A 19 -3.72 1.07 3.33
N GLU A 20 -4.23 2.21 2.88
CA GLU A 20 -3.46 3.44 2.72
C GLU A 20 -2.87 3.92 4.04
N LEU A 21 -3.65 3.90 5.12
CA LEU A 21 -3.16 4.24 6.45
C LEU A 21 -2.07 3.25 6.89
N MET A 22 -2.25 1.95 6.68
CA MET A 22 -1.24 0.94 7.00
C MET A 22 0.05 1.17 6.21
N MET A 23 -0.06 1.50 4.93
CA MET A 23 1.09 1.87 4.10
C MET A 23 1.78 3.12 4.66
N LEU A 24 1.03 4.19 4.95
CA LEU A 24 1.58 5.41 5.52
C LEU A 24 2.32 5.14 6.85
N VAL A 25 1.73 4.36 7.75
CA VAL A 25 2.38 3.95 9.01
C VAL A 25 3.64 3.16 8.74
N ARG A 26 3.63 2.19 7.80
CA ARG A 26 4.82 1.43 7.41
C ARG A 26 5.92 2.33 6.85
N ALA A 27 5.56 3.34 6.04
CA ALA A 27 6.50 4.30 5.48
C ALA A 27 7.15 5.16 6.59
N VAL A 28 6.35 5.67 7.53
CA VAL A 28 6.88 6.43 8.68
C VAL A 28 7.77 5.55 9.56
N MET A 29 7.36 4.31 9.86
CA MET A 29 8.16 3.36 10.63
C MET A 29 9.49 3.02 9.96
N SER A 30 9.58 3.08 8.63
CA SER A 30 10.83 2.78 7.91
C SER A 30 11.99 3.72 8.29
N TRP A 31 11.70 4.92 8.78
CA TRP A 31 12.69 5.88 9.28
C TRP A 31 13.24 5.53 10.67
N PHE A 32 12.61 4.61 11.39
CA PHE A 32 12.99 4.20 12.74
C PHE A 32 13.42 2.73 12.74
N PRO A 33 14.73 2.42 12.58
CA PRO A 33 15.23 1.06 12.50
C PRO A 33 14.83 0.17 13.69
N GLN A 34 14.65 0.75 14.89
CA GLN A 34 14.26 0.03 16.11
C GLN A 34 12.84 -0.56 16.02
N THR A 35 12.01 -0.03 15.12
CA THR A 35 10.62 -0.50 14.93
C THR A 35 10.53 -1.68 13.96
N GLN A 36 11.60 -1.95 13.22
CA GLN A 36 11.64 -3.03 12.24
C GLN A 36 11.66 -4.39 12.95
N GLY A 37 10.95 -5.36 12.37
CA GLY A 37 10.88 -6.73 12.91
C GLY A 37 9.93 -6.93 14.09
N GLY A 38 9.39 -5.86 14.69
CA GLY A 38 8.33 -5.97 15.71
C GLY A 38 7.00 -6.51 15.16
N ARG A 39 6.10 -6.96 16.06
CA ARG A 39 4.79 -7.53 15.66
C ARG A 39 3.95 -6.57 14.82
N LEU A 40 3.95 -5.27 15.15
CA LEU A 40 3.25 -4.25 14.38
C LEU A 40 3.82 -4.14 12.97
N HIS A 41 5.15 -4.03 12.83
CA HIS A 41 5.81 -3.97 11.53
C HIS A 41 5.51 -5.22 10.68
N GLN A 42 5.55 -6.42 11.28
CA GLN A 42 5.21 -7.67 10.59
C GLN A 42 3.76 -7.68 10.11
N ALA A 43 2.81 -7.20 10.92
CA ALA A 43 1.41 -7.07 10.52
C ALA A 43 1.26 -6.09 9.34
N LEU A 44 1.90 -4.92 9.40
CA LEU A 44 1.87 -3.95 8.31
C LEU A 44 2.45 -4.54 7.01
N VAL A 45 3.59 -5.22 7.07
CA VAL A 45 4.16 -5.92 5.91
C VAL A 45 3.19 -6.96 5.39
N PHE A 46 2.63 -7.80 6.25
CA PHE A 46 1.70 -8.86 5.86
C PHE A 46 0.49 -8.34 5.07
N PHE A 47 -0.12 -7.24 5.50
CA PHE A 47 -1.29 -6.68 4.81
C PHE A 47 -0.93 -5.84 3.58
N THR A 48 0.20 -5.12 3.60
CA THR A 48 0.55 -4.17 2.52
C THR A 48 1.37 -4.80 1.40
N GLU A 49 2.20 -5.82 1.69
CA GLU A 49 3.10 -6.41 0.69
C GLU A 49 2.37 -7.05 -0.50
N PRO A 50 1.22 -7.74 -0.34
CA PRO A 50 0.46 -8.26 -1.47
C PRO A 50 0.02 -7.16 -2.45
N ILE A 51 -0.21 -5.93 -1.97
CA ILE A 51 -0.56 -4.78 -2.81
C ILE A 51 0.68 -4.23 -3.53
N ILE A 52 1.84 -4.25 -2.87
CA ILE A 52 3.11 -3.70 -3.39
C ILE A 52 3.80 -4.67 -4.36
N MET A 53 3.68 -5.98 -4.13
CA MET A 53 4.38 -7.04 -4.89
C MET A 53 4.13 -6.99 -6.41
N PRO A 54 2.91 -6.75 -6.93
CA PRO A 54 2.69 -6.59 -8.37
C PRO A 54 3.53 -5.46 -8.97
N PHE A 55 3.64 -4.34 -8.26
CA PHE A 55 4.48 -3.21 -8.69
C PHE A 55 5.96 -3.54 -8.63
N ARG A 56 6.42 -4.29 -7.60
CA ARG A 56 7.80 -4.81 -7.56
C ARG A 56 8.11 -5.69 -8.76
N ALA A 57 7.22 -6.62 -9.08
CA ALA A 57 7.38 -7.51 -10.22
C ALA A 57 7.45 -6.72 -11.54
N LEU A 58 6.63 -5.69 -11.69
CA LEU A 58 6.64 -4.81 -12.85
C LEU A 58 7.94 -3.99 -12.96
N LEU A 59 8.33 -3.31 -11.88
CA LEU A 59 9.48 -2.41 -11.87
C LEU A 59 10.83 -3.14 -11.84
N SER A 60 10.89 -4.40 -11.40
CA SER A 60 12.11 -5.23 -11.42
C SER A 60 12.75 -5.35 -12.81
N ARG A 61 11.92 -5.16 -13.85
CA ARG A 61 12.31 -5.20 -15.26
C ARG A 61 12.98 -3.92 -15.75
N ILE A 62 12.99 -2.85 -14.96
CA ILE A 62 13.54 -1.54 -15.33
C ILE A 62 14.93 -1.38 -14.68
N PRO A 63 16.04 -1.50 -15.45
CA PRO A 63 17.39 -1.47 -14.88
C PRO A 63 17.72 -0.16 -14.16
N ALA A 64 17.19 0.97 -14.65
CA ALA A 64 17.41 2.29 -14.07
C ALA A 64 16.86 2.45 -12.63
N LEU A 65 15.91 1.59 -12.23
CA LEU A 65 15.34 1.61 -10.88
C LEU A 65 16.07 0.67 -9.90
N ARG A 66 17.05 -0.10 -10.37
CA ARG A 66 17.83 -0.98 -9.49
C ARG A 66 18.73 -0.15 -8.59
N GLY A 67 18.66 -0.39 -7.28
CA GLY A 67 19.44 0.34 -6.29
C GLY A 67 18.98 1.79 -6.06
N PHE A 68 17.81 2.18 -6.56
CA PHE A 68 17.24 3.48 -6.26
C PHE A 68 16.96 3.59 -4.76
N PRO A 69 17.31 4.71 -4.09
CA PRO A 69 17.22 4.83 -2.63
C PRO A 69 15.77 4.85 -2.12
N LEU A 70 14.80 5.19 -2.97
CA LEU A 70 13.37 5.13 -2.63
C LEU A 70 12.71 3.88 -3.19
N ASP A 71 11.75 3.35 -2.45
CA ASP A 71 10.94 2.25 -2.93
C ASP A 71 9.85 2.76 -3.89
N ILE A 72 10.19 2.84 -5.18
CA ILE A 72 9.25 3.26 -6.23
C ILE A 72 8.04 2.33 -6.31
N SER A 73 8.22 1.03 -5.99
CA SER A 73 7.11 0.07 -6.02
C SER A 73 6.08 0.41 -4.95
N PHE A 74 6.56 0.75 -3.75
CA PHE A 74 5.73 1.21 -2.65
C PHE A 74 4.96 2.49 -3.01
N LEU A 75 5.65 3.49 -3.57
CA LEU A 75 5.03 4.76 -3.96
C LEU A 75 3.95 4.58 -5.02
N LEU A 76 4.22 3.79 -6.07
CA LEU A 76 3.22 3.51 -7.11
C LEU A 76 2.01 2.76 -6.56
N ALA A 77 2.23 1.76 -5.70
CA ALA A 77 1.13 1.05 -5.06
C ALA A 77 0.23 2.01 -4.25
N TYR A 78 0.84 2.90 -3.48
CA TYR A 78 0.12 3.91 -2.70
C TYR A 78 -0.67 4.88 -3.58
N MET A 79 -0.05 5.39 -4.65
CA MET A 79 -0.73 6.29 -5.60
C MET A 79 -1.91 5.59 -6.29
N VAL A 80 -1.78 4.32 -6.66
CA VAL A 80 -2.87 3.57 -7.28
C VAL A 80 -4.03 3.35 -6.30
N LEU A 81 -3.76 3.08 -5.01
CA LEU A 81 -4.82 3.01 -4.01
C LEU A 81 -5.59 4.33 -3.92
N ILE A 82 -4.89 5.46 -3.84
CA ILE A 82 -5.53 6.80 -3.79
C ILE A 82 -6.40 7.02 -5.04
N MET A 83 -5.91 6.64 -6.22
CA MET A 83 -6.69 6.76 -7.45
C MET A 83 -7.94 5.87 -7.41
N LEU A 84 -7.82 4.63 -6.95
CA LEU A 84 -8.95 3.71 -6.81
C LEU A 84 -9.99 4.20 -5.81
N GLU A 85 -9.56 4.71 -4.66
CA GLU A 85 -10.46 5.28 -3.65
C GLU A 85 -11.27 6.45 -4.21
N ASN A 86 -10.62 7.35 -4.94
CA ASN A 86 -11.26 8.52 -5.55
C ASN A 86 -12.21 8.18 -6.72
N MET A 87 -12.02 7.02 -7.36
CA MET A 87 -12.84 6.58 -8.49
C MET A 87 -14.07 5.77 -8.09
N LEU A 88 -14.05 5.13 -6.91
CA LEU A 88 -15.14 4.31 -6.39
C LEU A 88 -16.29 5.16 -5.89
#